data_AF-A0AAU9F5N6-F1
#
_entry.id   AF-A0AAU9F5N6-F1
#
_cell.length_a   1.000
_cell.length_b   1.000
_cell.length_c   1.000
_cell.angle_alpha   90.00
_cell.angle_beta   90.00
_cell.angle_gamma   90.00
#
_symmetry.space_group_name_H-M   'P 1'
#
loop_
_entity.id
_entity.type
_entity.pdbx_description
1 polymer ?
#
loop_
_entity_poly.entity_id
_entity_poly.type
_entity_poly.pdbx_seq_one_letter_code
_entity_poly.pdbx_strand_id
1 'polypeptide(L)'
;MYAARCVTRSLPRCTPHLQQMLHQKPLVRAHNFRYLSGKNAGKPPPVAGGAGAVVVAPPTGIILKIIKARIMPELGYDDRNMRLGRILSPALTIYKKQLTSVLSILLRMSGFAMTLGVWALGLTGLCSKRHLSEWAEELKKCEMSRNLVSGAKFAMIFPFAYHVVAGTRHLIWQLDMFLTKPAIYATGYAAVVLTFLLAAGMTVLKTGEEIKKDVVDLTEAEKKNKADEKKLQAKAKQKAAKEEQKAQAKKAKEEPPK
;
A
#
# COMPACT_ATOMS: atom_id res chain seq x y z
N MET A 1 -14.76 17.42 -1.62
CA MET A 1 -16.22 17.60 -1.41
C MET A 1 -17.08 16.56 -2.17
N TYR A 2 -16.67 15.28 -2.26
CA TYR A 2 -17.43 14.24 -3.00
C TYR A 2 -18.05 13.14 -2.12
N ALA A 3 -17.71 13.08 -0.83
CA ALA A 3 -18.17 12.00 0.05
C ALA A 3 -19.62 12.18 0.57
N ALA A 4 -20.17 13.40 0.54
CA ALA A 4 -21.49 13.68 1.14
C ALA A 4 -22.69 13.29 0.26
N ARG A 5 -22.49 12.92 -1.02
CA ARG A 5 -23.60 12.61 -1.95
C ARG A 5 -24.07 11.16 -1.91
N CYS A 6 -23.33 10.26 -1.24
CA CYS A 6 -23.73 8.86 -1.14
C CYS A 6 -24.73 8.59 -0.01
N VAL A 7 -24.80 9.46 1.01
CA VAL A 7 -25.58 9.18 2.23
C VAL A 7 -27.08 9.46 2.05
N THR A 8 -27.47 10.38 1.15
CA THR A 8 -28.88 10.71 0.91
C THR A 8 -29.62 9.72 0.01
N ARG A 9 -28.94 8.68 -0.48
CA ARG A 9 -29.47 7.75 -1.50
C ARG A 9 -30.19 6.51 -0.94
N SER A 10 -30.29 6.35 0.38
CA SER A 10 -30.86 5.15 1.02
C SER A 10 -32.21 5.33 1.74
N LEU A 11 -32.83 6.51 1.72
CA LEU A 11 -34.14 6.71 2.35
C LEU A 11 -35.27 6.55 1.32
N PRO A 12 -36.15 5.54 1.47
CA PRO A 12 -37.33 5.40 0.62
C PRO A 12 -38.42 6.36 1.13
N ARG A 13 -39.00 7.13 0.21
CA ARG A 13 -40.11 8.10 0.39
C ARG A 13 -39.72 9.46 0.99
N CYS A 14 -39.32 10.40 0.14
CA CYS A 14 -39.65 11.81 0.34
C CYS A 14 -39.71 12.57 -1.00
N THR A 15 -40.96 12.76 -1.44
CA THR A 15 -41.58 13.80 -2.29
C THR A 15 -40.75 14.59 -3.34
N PRO A 16 -41.19 14.61 -4.62
CA PRO A 16 -40.60 15.41 -5.70
C PRO A 16 -40.70 16.94 -5.49
N HIS A 17 -41.48 17.38 -4.50
CA HIS A 17 -41.72 18.79 -4.19
C HIS A 17 -40.50 19.50 -3.58
N LEU A 18 -39.65 18.78 -2.85
CA LEU A 18 -38.47 19.34 -2.17
C LEU A 18 -37.30 19.56 -3.16
N GLN A 19 -37.25 18.75 -4.22
CA GLN A 19 -36.26 18.88 -5.30
C GLN A 19 -36.57 20.07 -6.24
N GLN A 20 -37.85 20.43 -6.35
CA GLN A 20 -38.32 21.55 -7.16
C GLN A 20 -38.09 22.91 -6.47
N MET A 21 -38.04 22.94 -5.13
CA MET A 21 -37.75 24.13 -4.33
C MET A 21 -36.27 24.54 -4.38
N LEU A 22 -35.34 23.58 -4.50
CA LEU A 22 -33.89 23.86 -4.50
C LEU A 22 -33.33 24.29 -5.87
N HIS A 23 -34.14 24.31 -6.93
CA HIS A 23 -33.70 24.64 -8.30
C HIS A 23 -34.18 25.99 -8.83
N GLN A 24 -34.82 26.84 -8.02
CA GLN A 24 -35.27 28.14 -8.51
C GLN A 24 -34.11 29.15 -8.64
N LYS A 25 -33.75 29.44 -9.89
CA LYS A 25 -33.04 30.65 -10.33
C LYS A 25 -33.91 31.38 -11.38
N PRO A 26 -33.74 32.70 -11.55
CA PRO A 26 -34.84 33.63 -11.76
C PRO A 26 -35.41 33.63 -13.19
N LEU A 27 -36.70 33.98 -13.27
CA LEU A 27 -37.48 34.20 -14.50
C LEU A 27 -36.76 35.16 -15.46
N VAL A 28 -36.21 34.63 -16.55
CA VAL A 28 -35.75 35.43 -17.69
C VAL A 28 -36.91 35.58 -18.68
N ARG A 29 -37.53 36.76 -18.59
CA ARG A 29 -38.21 37.57 -19.61
C ARG A 29 -38.37 36.92 -21.00
N ALA A 30 -39.61 36.60 -21.36
CA ALA A 30 -39.99 36.22 -22.71
C ALA A 30 -39.87 37.42 -23.67
N HIS A 31 -39.03 37.31 -24.70
CA HIS A 31 -39.07 38.20 -25.85
C HIS A 31 -39.96 37.59 -26.94
N ASN A 32 -41.11 38.21 -27.18
CA ASN A 32 -41.95 37.92 -28.34
C ASN A 32 -41.28 38.48 -29.60
N PHE A 33 -40.71 37.61 -30.43
CA PHE A 33 -40.28 37.98 -31.79
C PHE A 33 -41.49 37.95 -32.72
N ARG A 34 -42.01 39.15 -33.03
CA ARG A 34 -43.05 39.40 -34.03
C ARG A 34 -42.39 39.31 -35.42
N TYR A 35 -42.69 38.24 -36.17
CA TYR A 35 -42.25 38.15 -37.56
C TYR A 35 -43.00 39.19 -38.41
N LEU A 36 -42.24 39.99 -39.15
CA LEU A 36 -42.75 40.94 -40.12
C LEU A 36 -43.42 40.17 -41.25
N SER A 37 -44.75 40.26 -41.32
CA SER A 37 -45.51 39.91 -42.51
C SER A 37 -45.09 40.86 -43.64
N GLY A 38 -44.53 40.31 -44.70
CA GLY A 38 -44.14 41.04 -45.90
C GLY A 38 -45.37 41.70 -46.52
N LYS A 39 -45.51 43.01 -46.30
CA LYS A 39 -46.35 43.89 -47.11
C LYS A 39 -45.78 43.92 -48.52
N ASN A 40 -46.27 43.05 -49.39
CA ASN A 40 -46.26 43.25 -50.84
C ASN A 40 -47.48 42.51 -51.41
N ALA A 41 -48.67 42.96 -51.01
CA ALA A 41 -49.90 42.66 -51.74
C ALA A 41 -49.92 43.57 -52.98
N GLY A 42 -49.22 43.16 -54.03
CA GLY A 42 -49.37 43.74 -55.36
C GLY A 42 -50.77 43.41 -55.89
N LYS A 43 -51.54 44.44 -56.24
CA LYS A 43 -52.86 44.37 -56.85
C LYS A 43 -52.81 43.47 -58.11
N PRO A 44 -53.78 42.54 -58.33
CA PRO A 44 -53.83 41.77 -59.57
C PRO A 44 -54.31 42.65 -60.74
N PRO A 45 -53.74 42.52 -61.96
CA PRO A 45 -54.20 43.25 -63.13
C PRO A 45 -55.55 42.72 -63.63
N PRO A 46 -56.34 43.57 -64.35
CA PRO A 46 -57.67 43.20 -64.81
C PRO A 46 -57.63 42.13 -65.89
N VAL A 47 -58.62 41.24 -65.82
CA VAL A 47 -58.80 40.08 -66.68
C VAL A 47 -59.19 40.54 -68.09
N ALA A 48 -58.34 40.27 -69.09
CA ALA A 48 -58.71 40.29 -70.49
C ALA A 48 -58.75 38.84 -70.99
N GLY A 49 -59.87 38.47 -71.62
CA GLY A 49 -60.19 37.11 -72.02
C GLY A 49 -59.23 36.48 -73.03
N GLY A 50 -59.20 35.15 -73.03
CA GLY A 50 -58.48 34.35 -74.02
C GLY A 50 -58.35 32.91 -73.56
N ALA A 51 -58.94 31.99 -74.31
CA ALA A 51 -58.94 30.56 -74.05
C ALA A 51 -57.53 29.94 -74.16
N GLY A 52 -57.29 28.88 -73.37
CA GLY A 52 -56.28 27.86 -73.65
C GLY A 52 -54.90 28.08 -73.02
N ALA A 53 -54.70 27.50 -71.83
CA ALA A 53 -53.45 26.85 -71.41
C ALA A 53 -53.62 26.33 -69.98
N VAL A 54 -53.88 25.04 -69.80
CA VAL A 54 -53.73 24.40 -68.47
C VAL A 54 -52.22 24.19 -68.27
N VAL A 55 -51.58 25.17 -67.64
CA VAL A 55 -50.21 25.02 -67.13
C VAL A 55 -50.28 24.11 -65.92
N VAL A 56 -49.93 22.83 -66.08
CA VAL A 56 -49.69 21.92 -64.95
C VAL A 56 -48.36 22.35 -64.32
N ALA A 57 -48.43 23.27 -63.35
CA ALA A 57 -47.29 23.58 -62.50
C ALA A 57 -46.94 22.31 -61.68
N PRO A 58 -45.66 21.93 -61.56
CA PRO A 58 -45.27 20.87 -60.63
C PRO A 58 -45.73 21.26 -59.22
N PRO A 59 -46.06 20.31 -58.33
CA PRO A 59 -46.45 20.63 -56.96
C PRO A 59 -45.28 21.30 -56.23
N THR A 60 -45.19 22.62 -56.35
CA THR A 60 -44.22 23.49 -55.67
C THR A 60 -44.72 23.73 -54.26
N GLY A 61 -44.64 22.69 -53.45
CA GLY A 61 -45.11 22.74 -52.07
C GLY A 61 -44.55 21.59 -51.26
N ILE A 62 -43.25 21.56 -51.03
CA ILE A 62 -42.71 20.72 -49.95
C ILE A 62 -43.15 21.35 -48.64
N ILE A 63 -44.20 20.81 -48.02
CA ILE A 63 -44.65 21.21 -46.69
C ILE A 63 -43.66 20.63 -45.67
N LEU A 64 -42.61 21.40 -45.37
CA LEU A 64 -41.69 21.06 -44.29
C LEU A 64 -42.43 21.22 -42.96
N LYS A 65 -42.75 20.09 -42.32
CA LYS A 65 -43.23 20.08 -40.95
C LYS A 65 -42.08 20.49 -40.04
N ILE A 66 -41.99 21.77 -39.70
CA ILE A 66 -40.97 22.29 -38.78
C ILE A 66 -41.31 21.75 -37.38
N ILE A 67 -40.68 20.64 -37.02
CA ILE A 67 -40.75 20.10 -35.67
C ILE A 67 -39.75 20.90 -34.83
N LYS A 68 -40.24 21.62 -33.81
CA LYS A 68 -39.36 22.29 -32.84
C LYS A 68 -38.45 21.24 -32.20
N ALA A 69 -37.13 21.39 -32.36
CA ALA A 69 -36.16 20.50 -31.73
C ALA A 69 -36.42 20.46 -30.22
N ARG A 70 -36.63 19.26 -29.67
CA ARG A 70 -36.67 19.07 -28.22
C ARG A 70 -35.25 19.29 -27.73
N ILE A 71 -35.00 20.45 -27.14
CA ILE A 71 -33.74 20.74 -26.44
C ILE A 71 -33.73 19.77 -25.25
N MET A 72 -33.02 18.65 -25.38
CA MET A 72 -32.80 17.79 -24.23
C MET A 72 -32.01 18.59 -23.19
N PRO A 73 -32.33 18.46 -21.89
CA PRO A 73 -31.46 19.01 -20.87
C PRO A 73 -30.06 18.46 -21.10
N GLU A 74 -29.06 19.32 -21.01
CA GLU A 74 -27.66 18.92 -21.11
C GLU A 74 -27.33 18.06 -19.87
N LEU A 75 -27.56 16.75 -19.99
CA LEU A 75 -27.26 15.78 -18.96
C LEU A 75 -25.79 15.39 -19.08
N GLY A 76 -25.13 15.26 -17.93
CA GLY A 76 -23.79 14.70 -17.83
C GLY A 76 -23.75 13.28 -18.40
N TYR A 77 -22.54 12.82 -18.78
CA TYR A 77 -22.33 11.51 -19.39
C TYR A 77 -22.95 10.36 -18.56
N ASP A 78 -22.73 10.36 -17.25
CA ASP A 78 -23.25 9.34 -16.34
C ASP A 78 -24.78 9.38 -16.26
N ASP A 79 -25.36 10.57 -16.05
CA ASP A 79 -26.82 10.75 -15.97
C ASP A 79 -27.52 10.33 -17.26
N ARG A 80 -26.89 10.60 -18.41
CA ARG A 80 -27.38 10.15 -19.72
C ARG A 80 -27.37 8.62 -19.82
N ASN A 81 -26.26 7.97 -19.48
CA ASN A 81 -26.14 6.52 -19.59
C ASN A 81 -27.06 5.78 -18.59
N MET A 82 -27.20 6.31 -17.38
CA MET A 82 -28.13 5.78 -16.38
C MET A 82 -29.60 5.90 -16.83
N ARG A 83 -29.98 7.04 -17.43
CA ARG A 83 -31.33 7.23 -18.00
C ARG A 83 -31.62 6.29 -19.17
N LEU A 84 -30.59 5.99 -19.98
CA LEU A 84 -30.69 5.07 -21.11
C LEU A 84 -30.67 3.59 -20.68
N GLY A 85 -30.48 3.28 -19.39
CA GLY A 85 -30.42 1.90 -18.90
C GLY A 85 -29.24 1.10 -19.46
N ARG A 86 -28.15 1.79 -19.86
CA ARG A 86 -26.97 1.11 -20.41
C ARG A 86 -26.24 0.36 -19.30
N ILE A 87 -26.14 -0.95 -19.45
CA ILE A 87 -25.32 -1.78 -18.58
C ILE A 87 -23.83 -1.59 -18.91
N LEU A 88 -22.98 -1.65 -17.88
CA LEU A 88 -21.54 -1.62 -18.07
C LEU A 88 -21.08 -2.96 -18.65
N SER A 89 -20.17 -2.93 -19.64
CA SER A 89 -19.56 -4.16 -20.13
C SER A 89 -18.80 -4.88 -19.01
N PRO A 90 -18.79 -6.23 -19.01
CA PRO A 90 -18.00 -6.98 -18.05
C PRO A 90 -16.51 -6.65 -18.23
N ALA A 91 -15.79 -6.36 -17.14
CA ALA A 91 -14.38 -5.98 -17.20
C ALA A 91 -13.48 -7.02 -16.49
N LEU A 92 -13.51 -7.08 -15.16
CA LEU A 92 -12.61 -7.92 -14.37
C LEU A 92 -12.87 -9.43 -14.50
N THR A 93 -14.09 -9.81 -14.89
CA THR A 93 -14.52 -11.20 -15.06
C THR A 93 -14.02 -11.81 -16.38
N ILE A 94 -13.85 -11.00 -17.42
CA ILE A 94 -13.42 -11.46 -18.75
C ILE A 94 -11.93 -11.25 -19.03
N TYR A 95 -11.25 -10.37 -18.26
CA TYR A 95 -9.87 -10.04 -18.50
C TYR A 95 -8.90 -11.15 -18.04
N LYS A 96 -7.94 -11.52 -18.89
CA LYS A 96 -6.91 -12.51 -18.56
C LYS A 96 -6.05 -12.00 -17.40
N LYS A 97 -5.85 -12.84 -16.37
CA LYS A 97 -4.94 -12.53 -15.26
C LYS A 97 -3.49 -12.48 -15.77
N GLN A 98 -2.92 -11.28 -15.82
CA GLN A 98 -1.53 -11.04 -16.22
C GLN A 98 -0.66 -10.89 -14.96
N LEU A 99 0.62 -11.30 -15.04
CA LEU A 99 1.58 -11.16 -13.94
C LEU A 99 1.61 -9.72 -13.40
N THR A 100 1.62 -8.74 -14.30
CA THR A 100 1.60 -7.30 -13.97
C THR A 100 0.37 -6.89 -13.16
N SER A 101 -0.82 -7.31 -13.59
CA SER A 101 -2.08 -7.01 -12.91
C SER A 101 -2.13 -7.64 -11.52
N VAL A 102 -1.68 -8.90 -11.39
CA VAL A 102 -1.69 -9.63 -10.13
C VAL A 102 -0.71 -9.00 -9.14
N LEU A 103 0.53 -8.73 -9.54
CA LEU A 103 1.51 -8.08 -8.68
C LEU A 103 1.04 -6.69 -8.21
N SER A 104 0.39 -5.93 -9.10
CA SER A 104 -0.16 -4.62 -8.75
C SER A 104 -1.30 -4.70 -7.72
N ILE A 105 -2.17 -5.70 -7.81
CA ILE A 105 -3.21 -5.96 -6.81
C ILE A 105 -2.57 -6.39 -5.48
N LEU A 106 -1.62 -7.32 -5.53
CA LEU A 106 -0.94 -7.81 -4.33
C LEU A 106 -0.21 -6.67 -3.60
N LEU A 107 0.33 -5.67 -4.31
CA LEU A 107 1.02 -4.55 -3.67
C LEU A 107 0.04 -3.68 -2.86
N ARG A 108 -1.17 -3.48 -3.39
CA ARG A 108 -2.25 -2.78 -2.69
C ARG A 108 -2.73 -3.57 -1.48
N MET A 109 -2.93 -4.88 -1.67
CA MET A 109 -3.39 -5.76 -0.59
C MET A 109 -2.35 -5.87 0.54
N SER A 110 -1.05 -5.98 0.22
CA SER A 110 0.00 -6.04 1.23
C SER A 110 0.12 -4.72 2.00
N GLY A 111 0.02 -3.58 1.31
CA GLY A 111 0.01 -2.27 1.95
C GLY A 111 -1.19 -2.11 2.89
N PHE A 112 -2.39 -2.47 2.43
CA PHE A 112 -3.61 -2.44 3.24
C PHE A 112 -3.49 -3.34 4.48
N ALA A 113 -3.03 -4.58 4.32
CA ALA A 113 -2.84 -5.52 5.42
C ALA A 113 -1.84 -4.98 6.47
N MET A 114 -0.72 -4.41 6.01
CA MET A 114 0.27 -3.79 6.91
C MET A 114 -0.29 -2.58 7.63
N THR A 115 -1.01 -1.69 6.94
CA THR A 115 -1.66 -0.53 7.56
C THR A 115 -2.64 -0.96 8.63
N LEU A 116 -3.48 -1.96 8.35
CA LEU A 116 -4.39 -2.52 9.35
C LEU A 116 -3.63 -3.11 10.55
N GLY A 117 -2.52 -3.81 10.33
CA GLY A 117 -1.68 -4.34 11.39
C GLY A 117 -1.12 -3.23 12.30
N VAL A 118 -0.56 -2.17 11.71
CA VAL A 118 -0.03 -1.03 12.47
C VAL A 118 -1.13 -0.31 13.24
N TRP A 119 -2.29 -0.09 12.61
CA TRP A 119 -3.44 0.52 13.28
C TRP A 119 -3.96 -0.34 14.43
N ALA A 120 -4.07 -1.66 14.24
CA ALA A 120 -4.52 -2.58 15.28
C ALA A 120 -3.55 -2.59 16.47
N LEU A 121 -2.24 -2.61 16.21
CA LEU A 121 -1.23 -2.52 17.27
C LEU A 121 -1.30 -1.18 18.01
N GLY A 122 -1.46 -0.07 17.28
CA GLY A 122 -1.59 1.28 17.87
C GLY A 122 -2.86 1.43 18.73
N LEU A 123 -4.01 0.98 18.22
CA LEU A 123 -5.27 1.00 18.97
C LEU A 123 -5.21 0.06 20.18
N THR A 124 -4.63 -1.13 20.04
CA THR A 124 -4.48 -2.06 21.16
C THR A 124 -3.60 -1.44 22.24
N GLY A 125 -2.50 -0.78 21.88
CA GLY A 125 -1.66 -0.06 22.83
C GLY A 125 -2.37 1.12 23.51
N LEU A 126 -3.25 1.81 22.80
CA LEU A 126 -4.00 2.95 23.35
C LEU A 126 -5.19 2.52 24.24
N CYS A 127 -5.88 1.44 23.88
CA CYS A 127 -7.05 0.95 24.59
C CYS A 127 -6.71 -0.04 25.71
N SER A 128 -5.52 -0.66 25.69
CA SER A 128 -5.09 -1.60 26.71
C SER A 128 -4.33 -0.89 27.83
N LYS A 129 -4.54 -1.38 29.06
CA LYS A 129 -3.75 -0.97 30.24
C LYS A 129 -2.47 -1.79 30.42
N ARG A 130 -2.31 -2.86 29.64
CA ARG A 130 -1.20 -3.83 29.75
C ARG A 130 -0.01 -3.42 28.91
N HIS A 131 1.18 -3.68 29.41
CA HIS A 131 2.42 -3.46 28.66
C HIS A 131 2.68 -4.58 27.65
N LEU A 132 3.47 -4.29 26.60
CA LEU A 132 3.85 -5.26 25.57
C LEU A 132 4.57 -6.50 26.14
N SER A 133 5.32 -6.35 27.24
CA SER A 133 6.00 -7.45 27.93
C SER A 133 5.01 -8.48 28.49
N GLU A 134 3.92 -8.03 29.12
CA GLU A 134 2.88 -8.89 29.68
C GLU A 134 2.18 -9.69 28.58
N TRP A 135 1.87 -9.05 27.45
CA TRP A 135 1.32 -9.74 26.27
C TRP A 135 2.25 -10.82 25.72
N ALA A 136 3.56 -10.56 25.70
CA ALA A 136 4.54 -11.54 25.24
C ALA A 136 4.66 -12.73 26.20
N GLU A 137 4.55 -12.51 27.51
CA GLU A 137 4.54 -13.59 28.51
C GLU A 137 3.28 -14.44 28.44
N GLU A 138 2.10 -13.83 28.25
CA GLU A 138 0.85 -14.56 28.06
C GLU A 138 0.89 -15.40 26.77
N LEU A 139 1.44 -14.86 25.68
CA LEU A 139 1.65 -15.60 24.44
C LEU A 139 2.62 -16.78 24.61
N LYS A 140 3.62 -16.68 25.49
CA LYS A 140 4.53 -17.80 25.80
C LYS A 140 3.86 -18.90 26.62
N LYS A 141 2.92 -18.55 27.51
CA LYS A 141 2.14 -19.51 28.31
C LYS A 141 1.17 -20.32 27.45
N CYS A 142 0.73 -19.75 26.33
CA CYS A 142 -0.03 -20.45 25.32
C CYS A 142 0.94 -21.35 24.54
N GLU A 143 1.10 -22.61 24.97
CA GLU A 143 2.03 -23.59 24.38
C GLU A 143 1.69 -23.94 22.92
N MET A 144 1.92 -23.01 22.00
CA MET A 144 1.70 -23.21 20.57
C MET A 144 2.83 -24.03 19.98
N SER A 145 2.48 -24.89 19.02
CA SER A 145 3.48 -25.67 18.29
C SER A 145 4.48 -24.75 17.60
N ARG A 146 5.76 -25.14 17.62
CA ARG A 146 6.85 -24.36 17.01
C ARG A 146 6.60 -24.03 15.53
N ASN A 147 5.94 -24.95 14.82
CA ASN A 147 5.56 -24.78 13.42
C ASN A 147 4.49 -23.70 13.24
N LEU A 148 3.49 -23.64 14.13
CA LEU A 148 2.46 -22.61 14.08
C LEU A 148 3.02 -21.22 14.34
N VAL A 149 3.91 -21.09 15.34
CA VAL A 149 4.58 -19.82 15.64
C VAL A 149 5.46 -19.37 14.47
N SER A 150 6.20 -20.30 13.85
CA SER A 150 7.00 -20.01 12.67
C SER A 150 6.14 -19.60 11.47
N GLY A 151 5.00 -20.27 11.26
CA GLY A 151 4.04 -19.94 10.23
C GLY A 151 3.42 -18.55 10.42
N ALA A 152 3.04 -18.20 11.65
CA ALA A 152 2.51 -16.88 11.98
C ALA A 152 3.55 -15.77 11.75
N LYS A 153 4.82 -16.00 12.10
CA LYS A 153 5.93 -15.08 11.79
C LYS A 153 6.07 -14.89 10.28
N PHE A 154 6.08 -15.98 9.50
CA PHE A 154 6.17 -15.91 8.05
C PHE A 154 4.98 -15.16 7.44
N ALA A 155 3.75 -15.41 7.92
CA ALA A 155 2.55 -14.73 7.44
C ALA A 155 2.59 -13.22 7.68
N MET A 156 3.23 -12.75 8.76
CA MET A 156 3.43 -11.31 9.01
C MET A 156 4.59 -10.72 8.19
N ILE A 157 5.68 -11.47 8.01
CA ILE A 157 6.89 -11.01 7.31
C ILE A 157 6.70 -11.00 5.78
N PHE A 158 5.97 -11.96 5.23
CA PHE A 158 5.75 -12.08 3.79
C PHE A 158 5.12 -10.83 3.13
N PRO A 159 4.00 -10.25 3.62
CA PRO A 159 3.44 -9.04 3.02
C PRO A 159 4.40 -7.86 3.14
N PHE A 160 5.19 -7.76 4.22
CA PHE A 160 6.22 -6.74 4.38
C PHE A 160 7.32 -6.87 3.33
N ALA A 161 7.94 -8.05 3.22
CA ALA A 161 9.00 -8.33 2.24
C ALA A 161 8.51 -8.05 0.82
N TYR A 162 7.30 -8.51 0.49
CA TYR A 162 6.70 -8.28 -0.83
C TYR A 162 6.47 -6.78 -1.09
N HIS A 163 5.89 -6.06 -0.13
CA HIS A 163 5.56 -4.64 -0.28
C HIS A 163 6.82 -3.79 -0.49
N VAL A 164 7.90 -4.09 0.22
CA VAL A 164 9.18 -3.40 0.05
C VAL A 164 9.75 -3.66 -1.34
N VAL A 165 9.90 -4.93 -1.74
CA VAL A 165 10.50 -5.27 -3.05
C VAL A 165 9.66 -4.75 -4.22
N ALA A 166 8.35 -4.98 -4.21
CA ALA A 166 7.46 -4.50 -5.26
C ALA A 166 7.29 -2.97 -5.22
N GLY A 167 7.35 -2.35 -4.04
CA GLY A 167 7.38 -0.90 -3.86
C GLY A 167 8.63 -0.27 -4.47
N THR A 168 9.81 -0.82 -4.22
CA THR A 168 11.07 -0.38 -4.85
C THR A 168 11.00 -0.52 -6.37
N ARG A 169 10.45 -1.62 -6.90
CA ARG A 169 10.22 -1.78 -8.33
C ARG A 169 9.31 -0.70 -8.90
N HIS A 170 8.25 -0.33 -8.17
CA HIS A 170 7.41 0.79 -8.57
C HIS A 170 8.19 2.11 -8.57
N LEU A 171 8.98 2.42 -7.52
CA LEU A 171 9.83 3.61 -7.49
C LEU A 171 10.79 3.69 -8.67
N ILE A 172 11.39 2.57 -9.07
CA ILE A 172 12.24 2.49 -10.26
C ILE A 172 11.45 2.85 -11.53
N TRP A 173 10.17 2.46 -11.61
CA TRP A 173 9.30 2.87 -12.72
C TRP A 173 8.94 4.36 -12.68
N GLN A 174 8.96 5.03 -11.52
CA GLN A 174 8.80 6.49 -11.45
C GLN A 174 10.04 7.23 -11.99
N LEU A 175 11.18 6.53 -12.11
CA LEU A 175 12.39 7.04 -12.77
C LEU A 175 12.43 6.71 -14.27
N ASP A 176 11.29 6.28 -14.84
CA ASP A 176 11.14 5.86 -16.25
C ASP A 176 12.05 4.70 -16.68
N MET A 177 12.52 3.88 -15.72
CA MET A 177 13.36 2.72 -15.99
C MET A 177 12.53 1.43 -16.14
N PHE A 178 12.99 0.50 -16.99
CA PHE A 178 12.38 -0.84 -17.18
C PHE A 178 10.90 -0.86 -17.58
N LEU A 179 10.46 0.11 -18.41
CA LEU A 179 9.08 0.21 -18.90
C LEU A 179 8.78 -0.64 -20.15
N THR A 180 9.76 -1.36 -20.69
CA THR A 180 9.53 -2.26 -21.82
C THR A 180 8.85 -3.55 -21.34
N LYS A 181 7.98 -4.13 -22.18
CA LYS A 181 7.29 -5.39 -21.87
C LYS A 181 8.23 -6.50 -21.35
N PRO A 182 9.36 -6.84 -22.01
CA PRO A 182 10.25 -7.88 -21.49
C PRO A 182 10.87 -7.51 -20.14
N ALA A 183 11.28 -6.25 -19.95
CA ALA A 183 11.85 -5.79 -18.68
C ALA A 183 10.84 -5.84 -17.53
N ILE A 184 9.58 -5.48 -17.78
CA ILE A 184 8.51 -5.56 -16.78
C ILE A 184 8.30 -7.01 -16.32
N TYR A 185 8.34 -7.99 -17.22
CA TYR A 185 8.21 -9.40 -16.86
C TYR A 185 9.46 -9.91 -16.13
N ALA A 186 10.66 -9.58 -16.61
CA ALA A 186 11.92 -9.96 -15.96
C ALA A 186 11.99 -9.43 -14.51
N THR A 187 11.74 -8.14 -14.32
CA THR A 187 11.68 -7.52 -12.97
C THR A 187 10.54 -8.07 -12.13
N GLY A 188 9.43 -8.51 -12.75
CA GLY A 188 8.31 -9.15 -12.06
C GLY A 188 8.69 -10.51 -11.45
N TYR A 189 9.34 -11.38 -12.24
CA TYR A 189 9.82 -12.66 -11.73
C TYR A 189 10.93 -12.49 -10.69
N ALA A 190 11.87 -11.57 -10.94
CA ALA A 190 12.92 -11.24 -9.99
C ALA A 190 12.34 -10.76 -8.64
N ALA A 191 11.31 -9.91 -8.68
CA ALA A 191 10.64 -9.43 -7.47
C ALA A 191 9.98 -10.57 -6.68
N VAL A 192 9.36 -11.54 -7.35
CA VAL A 192 8.74 -12.70 -6.67
C VAL A 192 9.80 -13.54 -5.97
N VAL A 193 10.89 -13.89 -6.67
CA VAL A 193 11.99 -14.68 -6.09
C VAL A 193 12.62 -13.93 -4.91
N LEU A 194 12.93 -12.65 -5.08
CA LEU A 194 13.53 -11.82 -4.03
C LEU A 194 12.62 -11.70 -2.80
N THR A 195 11.31 -11.63 -3.00
CA THR A 195 10.33 -11.62 -1.91
C THR A 195 10.41 -12.90 -1.07
N PHE A 196 10.42 -14.08 -1.71
CA PHE A 196 10.50 -15.35 -1.00
C PHE A 196 11.84 -15.51 -0.28
N LEU A 197 12.95 -15.12 -0.91
CA LEU A 197 14.27 -15.15 -0.28
C LEU A 197 14.35 -14.22 0.92
N LEU A 198 13.85 -12.98 0.80
CA LEU A 198 13.84 -12.02 1.88
C LEU A 198 12.95 -12.48 3.04
N ALA A 199 11.74 -12.97 2.74
CA ALA A 199 10.83 -13.49 3.75
C ALA A 199 11.43 -14.70 4.46
N ALA A 200 11.94 -15.68 3.72
CA ALA A 200 12.58 -16.86 4.28
C ALA A 200 13.79 -16.48 5.14
N GLY A 201 14.68 -15.62 4.63
CA GLY A 201 15.83 -15.09 5.37
C GLY A 201 15.41 -14.46 6.70
N MET A 202 14.46 -13.52 6.68
CA MET A 202 13.95 -12.88 7.90
C MET A 202 13.29 -13.85 8.88
N THR A 203 12.65 -14.92 8.40
CA THR A 203 12.06 -15.93 9.30
C THR A 203 13.07 -16.90 9.90
N VAL A 204 14.13 -17.23 9.16
CA VAL A 204 15.17 -18.18 9.59
C VAL A 204 16.19 -17.50 10.50
N LEU A 205 16.45 -16.20 10.30
CA LEU A 205 17.27 -15.40 11.20
C LEU A 205 16.65 -15.42 12.60
N LYS A 206 17.23 -16.25 13.47
CA LYS A 206 17.01 -16.18 14.91
C LYS A 206 17.72 -14.94 15.43
N THR A 207 17.03 -13.80 15.49
CA THR A 207 17.45 -12.60 16.24
C THR A 207 17.44 -12.83 17.77
N GLY A 208 17.69 -14.06 18.19
CA GLY A 208 17.63 -14.55 19.56
C GLY A 208 18.37 -15.88 19.67
N GLU A 209 19.47 -16.03 18.94
CA GLU A 209 20.56 -16.81 19.48
C GLU A 209 20.96 -16.03 20.74
N GLU A 210 20.63 -16.58 21.91
CA GLU A 210 21.39 -16.29 23.13
C GLU A 210 22.84 -16.34 22.68
N ILE A 211 23.47 -15.16 22.53
CA ILE A 211 24.92 -15.08 22.42
C ILE A 211 25.37 -15.98 23.55
N LYS A 212 25.98 -17.11 23.18
CA LYS A 212 26.59 -18.03 24.12
C LYS A 212 27.40 -17.12 25.01
N LYS A 213 26.90 -16.92 26.24
CA LYS A 213 27.60 -16.13 27.24
C LYS A 213 28.79 -17.00 27.54
N ASP A 214 29.83 -16.86 26.73
CA ASP A 214 31.18 -17.28 27.03
C ASP A 214 31.64 -16.36 28.15
N VAL A 215 30.96 -16.43 29.30
CA VAL A 215 31.46 -15.91 30.57
C VAL A 215 32.66 -16.79 30.83
N VAL A 216 33.81 -16.32 30.35
CA VAL A 216 35.10 -16.77 30.83
C VAL A 216 35.07 -16.47 32.32
N ASP A 217 34.82 -17.49 33.13
CA ASP A 217 34.91 -17.41 34.59
C ASP A 217 36.34 -16.99 34.94
N LEU A 218 36.54 -15.68 35.11
CA LEU A 218 37.81 -15.05 35.49
C LEU A 218 38.31 -15.57 36.85
N THR A 219 37.42 -16.16 37.63
CA THR A 219 37.69 -16.85 38.90
C THR A 219 38.66 -18.03 38.76
N GLU A 220 38.60 -18.79 37.66
CA GLU A 220 39.54 -19.91 37.45
C GLU A 220 40.91 -19.43 36.95
N ALA A 221 40.94 -18.32 36.20
CA ALA A 221 42.18 -17.66 35.78
C ALA A 221 42.91 -17.00 36.97
N GLU A 222 42.18 -16.31 37.85
CA GLU A 222 42.75 -15.72 39.07
C GLU A 222 43.27 -16.78 40.06
N LYS A 223 42.57 -17.92 40.20
CA LYS A 223 43.03 -19.03 41.04
C LYS A 223 44.33 -19.64 40.52
N LYS A 224 44.47 -19.82 39.20
CA LYS A 224 45.72 -20.30 38.58
C LYS A 224 46.86 -19.33 38.81
N ASN A 225 46.66 -18.04 38.56
CA ASN A 225 47.71 -17.03 38.77
C ASN A 225 48.16 -16.96 40.24
N LYS A 226 47.24 -17.00 41.21
CA LYS A 226 47.58 -17.05 42.65
C LYS A 226 48.30 -18.34 43.04
N ALA A 227 47.97 -19.47 42.42
CA ALA A 227 48.65 -20.74 42.67
C ALA A 227 50.10 -20.73 42.12
N ASP A 228 50.30 -20.12 40.96
CA ASP A 228 51.60 -20.01 40.32
C ASP A 228 52.51 -19.00 41.04
N GLU A 229 51.97 -17.86 41.52
CA GLU A 229 52.71 -16.94 42.39
C GLU A 229 53.14 -17.61 43.70
N LYS A 230 52.27 -18.39 44.35
CA LYS A 230 52.62 -19.13 45.57
C LYS A 230 53.72 -20.16 45.31
N LYS A 231 53.70 -20.85 44.17
CA LYS A 231 54.77 -21.79 43.78
C LYS A 231 56.08 -21.07 43.50
N LEU A 232 56.06 -19.90 42.87
CA LEU A 232 57.25 -19.10 42.60
C LEU A 232 57.87 -18.58 43.90
N GLN A 233 57.06 -18.08 44.83
CA GLN A 233 57.52 -17.63 46.15
C GLN A 233 58.08 -18.78 47.00
N ALA A 234 57.46 -19.97 46.95
CA ALA A 234 57.98 -21.16 47.64
C ALA A 234 59.34 -21.59 47.07
N LYS A 235 59.50 -21.58 45.74
CA LYS A 235 60.78 -21.88 45.08
C LYS A 235 61.86 -20.84 45.41
N ALA A 236 61.52 -19.56 45.47
CA ALA A 236 62.44 -18.50 45.86
C ALA A 236 62.92 -18.64 47.31
N LYS A 237 62.01 -18.95 48.25
CA LYS A 237 62.35 -19.21 49.66
C LYS A 237 63.26 -20.43 49.83
N GLN A 238 62.99 -21.52 49.10
CA GLN A 238 63.88 -22.70 49.12
C GLN A 238 65.26 -22.40 48.54
N LYS A 239 65.34 -21.57 47.49
CA LYS A 239 66.62 -21.17 46.90
C LYS A 239 67.44 -20.30 47.86
N ALA A 240 66.80 -19.35 48.54
CA ALA A 240 67.44 -18.52 49.57
C ALA A 240 67.93 -19.34 50.78
N ALA A 241 67.13 -20.28 51.27
CA ALA A 241 67.53 -21.16 52.37
C ALA A 241 68.72 -22.07 52.00
N LYS A 242 68.78 -22.52 50.74
CA LYS A 242 69.89 -23.34 50.23
C LYS A 242 71.16 -22.50 50.03
N GLU A 243 71.03 -21.21 49.75
CA GLU A 243 72.14 -20.26 49.60
C GLU A 243 72.69 -19.82 50.96
N GLU A 244 71.84 -19.62 51.97
CA GLU A 244 72.25 -19.42 53.37
C GLU A 244 72.97 -20.64 53.96
N GLN A 245 72.47 -21.86 53.71
CA GLN A 245 73.16 -23.08 54.13
C GLN A 245 74.53 -23.23 53.46
N LYS A 246 74.65 -22.82 52.19
CA LYS A 246 75.92 -22.84 51.45
C LYS A 246 76.89 -21.75 51.93
N ALA A 247 76.39 -20.61 52.40
CA ALA A 247 77.18 -19.55 53.02
C ALA A 247 77.66 -19.92 54.43
N GLN A 248 76.83 -20.62 55.23
CA GLN A 248 77.22 -21.15 56.54
C GLN A 248 78.26 -22.28 56.42
N ALA A 249 78.14 -23.15 55.41
CA ALA A 249 79.16 -24.17 55.11
C ALA A 249 80.50 -23.58 54.61
N LYS A 250 80.49 -22.35 54.08
CA LYS A 250 81.71 -21.63 53.68
C LYS A 250 82.40 -20.94 54.87
N LYS A 251 81.63 -20.45 55.85
CA LYS A 251 82.17 -19.90 57.10
C LYS A 251 82.77 -20.96 58.03
N ALA A 252 82.34 -22.22 57.94
CA ALA A 252 82.92 -23.33 58.71
C ALA A 252 84.25 -23.89 58.15
N LYS A 253 84.79 -23.29 57.07
CA LYS A 253 86.07 -23.70 56.43
C LYS A 253 87.20 -22.66 56.56
N GLU A 254 86.97 -21.54 57.24
CA GLU A 254 87.99 -20.54 57.60
C GLU A 254 88.07 -20.41 59.13
N GLU A 255 88.51 -21.45 59.82
CA GLU A 255 89.08 -21.34 61.16
C GLU A 255 90.39 -22.16 61.17
N PRO A 256 91.53 -21.58 61.54
CA PRO A 256 92.82 -22.26 61.44
C PRO A 256 92.98 -23.26 62.61
N PRO A 257 93.64 -24.42 62.41
CA PRO A 257 94.06 -25.25 63.53
C PRO A 257 95.26 -24.62 64.26
N LYS A 258 95.30 -24.91 65.56
CA LYS A 258 96.22 -24.43 66.61
C LYS A 258 97.68 -24.26 66.24
#